data_AF-A0A959M3U1-F1
#
_entry.id   AF-A0A959M3U1-F1
#
_cell.length_a   1.000
_cell.length_b   1.000
_cell.length_c   1.000
_cell.angle_alpha   90.00
_cell.angle_beta   90.00
_cell.angle_gamma   90.00
#
_symmetry.space_group_name_H-M   'P 1'
#
loop_
_entity.id
_entity.type
_entity.pdbx_description
1 polymer ?
#
loop_
_entity_poly.entity_id
_entity_poly.type
_entity_poly.pdbx_seq_one_letter_code
_entity_poly.pdbx_strand_id
1 'polypeptide(L)'
;MFYTLSLLSIVLSLSLWFYTQKHAGISKAFRSFFFLSLVAYAFSILLSPGDLDSKWITVARDLGWMAIIPAALSFLVNKKTSFFLLLGIAALLTGLMAGGTQFDVQKVNTENEWELLVELQEGKDLNVLSAIAKKYGLILEPAFKMEYTENTDLDDFYAVEIPEAKEALLAEITRKIANTPGIDWVEDNETVQVAPIESRLVPGIEKKYGVNDPNLADQWAYAALGVDRFYDFLRTSSGKPVQTAQIFILDTGVDARHEDLAGQYFSTRKSYDKDVRGHGTHCAGIAAAVSNNGIGIASLSPGKSYVKVSSIKVLSDFGVGNQRTIINGMLEAADAGADVISMSLGGRSTTRSQRAYEQAVKYANDAGTIVVVAAGNDAGMAKDISPANVTGVITVSAVDTLLNRASFSNSVAGLKMGLAAPGVAIYSTLPGNKYGALSGTSMATPFVAGLVGMLRSFKPELTTNQVYEILSLSGQTTSRPQETGKLVRPDEALFLLLEGQ
;
A
#
# COMPACT_ATOMS: atom_id res chain seq x y z
N MET A 1 5.26 20.65 -2.35
CA MET A 1 6.42 21.58 -2.27
C MET A 1 6.10 22.99 -2.81
N PHE A 2 5.61 23.14 -4.05
CA PHE A 2 5.37 24.47 -4.66
C PHE A 2 4.31 25.31 -3.91
N TYR A 3 3.20 24.68 -3.50
CA TYR A 3 2.17 25.28 -2.64
C TYR A 3 2.72 25.85 -1.33
N THR A 4 3.43 25.02 -0.56
CA THR A 4 4.04 25.38 0.73
C THR A 4 4.99 26.59 0.62
N LEU A 5 5.81 26.61 -0.44
CA LEU A 5 6.73 27.73 -0.69
C LEU A 5 5.98 29.02 -1.01
N SER A 6 4.93 28.94 -1.84
CA SER A 6 4.13 30.12 -2.18
C SER A 6 3.40 30.72 -0.97
N LEU A 7 2.84 29.89 -0.09
CA LEU A 7 2.17 30.34 1.14
C LEU A 7 3.16 30.99 2.12
N LEU A 8 4.35 30.39 2.28
CA LEU A 8 5.40 30.96 3.11
C LEU A 8 5.88 32.32 2.57
N SER A 9 6.06 32.43 1.25
CA SER A 9 6.43 33.68 0.59
C SER A 9 5.38 34.77 0.80
N ILE A 10 4.08 34.43 0.80
CA ILE A 10 3.00 35.37 1.10
C ILE A 10 3.11 35.92 2.52
N VAL A 11 3.23 35.05 3.52
CA VAL A 11 3.27 35.47 4.94
C VAL A 11 4.49 36.34 5.22
N LEU A 12 5.66 35.96 4.70
CA LEU A 12 6.91 36.71 4.86
C LEU A 12 6.84 38.08 4.16
N SER A 13 6.42 38.12 2.90
CA SER A 13 6.36 39.37 2.13
C SER A 13 5.31 40.34 2.66
N LEU A 14 4.14 39.85 3.08
CA LEU A 14 3.08 40.68 3.67
C LEU A 14 3.54 41.28 5.01
N SER A 15 4.19 40.47 5.84
CA SER A 15 4.66 40.90 7.16
C SER A 15 5.81 41.92 7.04
N LEU A 16 6.76 41.68 6.13
CA LEU A 16 7.85 42.62 5.84
C LEU A 16 7.35 43.91 5.17
N TRP A 17 6.28 43.83 4.37
CA TRP A 17 5.64 45.02 3.81
C TRP A 17 5.07 45.92 4.92
N PHE A 18 4.35 45.36 5.91
CA PHE A 18 3.86 46.13 7.07
C PHE A 18 4.99 46.70 7.92
N TYR A 19 6.07 45.94 8.15
CA TYR A 19 7.22 46.40 8.92
C TYR A 19 7.95 47.59 8.27
N THR A 20 8.01 47.61 6.94
CA THR A 20 8.83 48.56 6.17
C THR A 20 8.07 49.79 5.69
N GLN A 21 6.84 50.05 6.15
CA GLN A 21 6.02 51.18 5.69
C GLN A 21 6.70 52.56 5.80
N LYS A 22 7.64 52.73 6.75
CA LYS A 22 8.42 53.98 6.90
C LYS A 22 9.52 54.16 5.84
N HIS A 23 9.80 53.14 5.03
CA HIS A 23 10.84 53.14 3.99
C HIS A 23 10.20 52.87 2.62
N ALA A 24 9.83 53.94 1.91
CA ALA A 24 9.01 53.87 0.70
C ALA A 24 9.54 52.90 -0.39
N GLY A 25 10.86 52.87 -0.64
CA GLY A 25 11.45 51.97 -1.63
C GLY A 25 11.37 50.49 -1.25
N ILE A 26 11.68 50.16 0.00
CA ILE A 26 11.68 48.79 0.53
C ILE A 26 10.23 48.28 0.67
N SER A 27 9.33 49.15 1.15
CA SER A 27 7.90 48.85 1.26
C SER A 27 7.28 48.50 -0.10
N LYS A 28 7.63 49.26 -1.16
CA LYS A 28 7.16 49.00 -2.53
C LYS A 28 7.66 47.66 -3.07
N ALA A 29 8.89 47.26 -2.75
CA ALA A 29 9.45 45.97 -3.15
C ALA A 29 8.68 44.80 -2.50
N PHE A 30 8.49 44.83 -1.16
CA PHE A 30 7.76 43.76 -0.46
C PHE A 30 6.28 43.69 -0.85
N ARG A 31 5.64 44.84 -1.10
CA ARG A 31 4.30 44.87 -1.70
C ARG A 31 4.23 44.12 -3.03
N SER A 32 5.21 44.33 -3.90
CA SER A 32 5.26 43.68 -5.22
C SER A 32 5.49 42.17 -5.09
N PHE A 33 6.41 41.76 -4.19
CA PHE A 33 6.64 40.34 -3.89
C PHE A 33 5.40 39.65 -3.30
N PHE A 34 4.62 40.34 -2.47
CA PHE A 34 3.37 39.80 -1.94
C PHE A 34 2.37 39.47 -3.05
N PHE A 35 2.09 40.40 -3.96
CA PHE A 35 1.17 40.13 -5.07
C PHE A 35 1.69 39.04 -6.01
N LEU A 36 3.00 38.99 -6.28
CA LEU A 36 3.59 37.91 -7.08
C LEU A 36 3.43 36.54 -6.39
N SER A 37 3.62 36.49 -5.07
CA SER A 37 3.45 35.27 -4.28
C SER A 37 1.98 34.84 -4.24
N LEU A 38 1.03 35.79 -4.22
CA LEU A 38 -0.41 35.53 -4.29
C LEU A 38 -0.80 34.87 -5.63
N VAL A 39 -0.21 35.34 -6.74
CA VAL A 39 -0.41 34.71 -8.06
C VAL A 39 0.17 33.30 -8.09
N ALA A 40 1.40 33.11 -7.59
CA ALA A 40 2.03 31.79 -7.51
C ALA A 40 1.21 30.81 -6.65
N TYR A 41 0.65 31.29 -5.54
CA TYR A 41 -0.25 30.53 -4.67
C TYR A 41 -1.54 30.14 -5.38
N ALA A 42 -2.22 31.09 -6.05
CA ALA A 42 -3.43 30.79 -6.80
C ALA A 42 -3.18 29.74 -7.89
N PHE A 43 -2.05 29.84 -8.58
CA PHE A 43 -1.64 28.85 -9.57
C PHE A 43 -1.35 27.48 -8.95
N SER A 44 -0.74 27.47 -7.76
CA SER A 44 -0.46 26.23 -7.02
C SER A 44 -1.74 25.48 -6.59
N ILE A 45 -2.80 26.20 -6.23
CA ILE A 45 -4.12 25.63 -5.88
C ILE A 45 -4.88 25.18 -7.14
N LEU A 46 -4.79 25.95 -8.23
CA LEU A 46 -5.43 25.58 -9.49
C LEU A 46 -4.85 24.28 -10.06
N LEU A 47 -3.53 24.15 -10.04
CA LEU A 47 -2.82 22.97 -10.52
C LEU A 47 -2.76 21.80 -9.53
N SER A 48 -3.17 21.99 -8.28
CA SER A 48 -3.17 20.89 -7.32
C SER A 48 -4.28 19.88 -7.64
N PRO A 49 -4.05 18.57 -7.44
CA PRO A 49 -5.12 17.59 -7.49
C PRO A 49 -6.11 17.83 -6.34
N GLY A 50 -7.41 17.61 -6.58
CA GLY A 50 -8.48 17.81 -5.60
C GLY A 50 -9.75 18.39 -6.24
N ASP A 51 -10.90 18.14 -5.61
CA ASP A 51 -12.18 18.74 -6.03
C ASP A 51 -12.25 20.24 -5.66
N LEU A 52 -13.27 20.93 -6.17
CA LEU A 52 -13.44 22.36 -5.94
C LEU A 52 -13.68 22.69 -4.46
N ASP A 53 -14.39 21.82 -3.73
CA ASP A 53 -14.79 22.09 -2.34
C ASP A 53 -13.61 22.01 -1.37
N SER A 54 -12.74 21.00 -1.51
CA SER A 54 -11.49 20.89 -0.73
C SER A 54 -10.53 22.05 -1.02
N LYS A 55 -10.46 22.50 -2.28
CA LYS A 55 -9.70 23.70 -2.66
C LYS A 55 -10.26 24.96 -2.01
N TRP A 56 -11.58 25.10 -1.93
CA TRP A 56 -12.22 26.25 -1.29
C TRP A 56 -11.98 26.30 0.21
N ILE A 57 -12.06 25.16 0.91
CA ILE A 57 -11.75 25.09 2.36
C ILE A 57 -10.28 25.46 2.62
N THR A 58 -9.37 24.95 1.80
CA THR A 58 -7.94 25.27 1.86
C THR A 58 -7.70 26.77 1.68
N VAL A 59 -8.33 27.35 0.65
CA VAL A 59 -8.24 28.80 0.37
C VAL A 59 -8.83 29.62 1.52
N ALA A 60 -10.00 29.24 2.05
CA ALA A 60 -10.64 29.96 3.15
C ALA A 60 -9.78 29.96 4.43
N ARG A 61 -9.22 28.79 4.79
CA ARG A 61 -8.29 28.66 5.91
C ARG A 61 -7.05 29.52 5.71
N ASP A 62 -6.43 29.45 4.55
CA ASP A 62 -5.19 30.16 4.24
C ASP A 62 -5.40 31.67 4.23
N LEU A 63 -6.53 32.16 3.71
CA LEU A 63 -6.93 33.56 3.82
C LEU A 63 -7.10 34.01 5.29
N GLY A 64 -7.66 33.15 6.14
CA GLY A 64 -7.73 33.40 7.59
C GLY A 64 -6.34 33.59 8.21
N TRP A 65 -5.39 32.73 7.87
CA TRP A 65 -4.00 32.84 8.34
C TRP A 65 -3.27 34.07 7.80
N MET A 66 -3.48 34.39 6.53
CA MET A 66 -2.96 35.60 5.89
C MET A 66 -3.51 36.87 6.54
N ALA A 67 -4.68 36.82 7.19
CA ALA A 67 -5.22 37.93 7.96
C ALA A 67 -4.64 37.99 9.39
N ILE A 68 -4.60 36.86 10.09
CA ILE A 68 -4.23 36.79 11.52
C ILE A 68 -2.75 37.10 11.76
N ILE A 69 -1.84 36.49 10.99
CA ILE A 69 -0.40 36.59 11.25
C ILE A 69 0.12 38.03 11.06
N PRO A 70 -0.16 38.71 9.94
CA PRO A 70 0.28 40.09 9.76
C PRO A 70 -0.40 41.05 10.74
N ALA A 71 -1.67 40.80 11.11
CA ALA A 71 -2.35 41.58 12.13
C ALA A 71 -1.66 41.46 13.49
N ALA A 72 -1.32 40.25 13.94
CA ALA A 72 -0.58 40.03 15.18
C ALA A 72 0.82 40.68 15.15
N LEU A 73 1.51 40.58 14.02
CA LEU A 73 2.83 41.20 13.82
C LEU A 73 2.76 42.73 13.76
N SER A 74 1.65 43.31 13.28
CA SER A 74 1.45 44.75 13.21
C SER A 74 1.55 45.44 14.58
N PHE A 75 1.09 44.78 15.65
CA PHE A 75 1.21 45.27 17.04
C PHE A 75 2.65 45.32 17.55
N LEU A 76 3.56 44.59 16.89
CA LEU A 76 4.96 44.46 17.28
C LEU A 76 5.93 45.21 16.35
N VAL A 77 5.43 45.94 15.35
CA VAL A 77 6.27 46.64 14.35
C VAL A 77 7.31 47.58 14.99
N ASN A 78 7.01 48.16 16.15
CA ASN A 78 7.93 49.05 16.87
C ASN A 78 8.93 48.30 17.80
N LYS A 79 8.81 46.98 17.96
CA LYS A 79 9.68 46.12 18.78
C LYS A 79 10.44 45.13 17.91
N LYS A 80 11.58 45.56 17.35
CA LYS A 80 12.34 44.79 16.34
C LYS A 80 12.59 43.33 16.72
N THR A 81 13.10 43.07 17.92
CA THR A 81 13.44 41.72 18.39
C THR A 81 12.22 40.82 18.51
N SER A 82 11.13 41.32 19.12
CA SER A 82 9.87 40.58 19.26
C SER A 82 9.18 40.33 17.92
N PHE A 83 9.26 41.30 16.98
CA PHE A 83 8.71 41.16 15.64
C PHE A 83 9.38 40.02 14.87
N PHE A 84 10.72 40.00 14.81
CA PHE A 84 11.44 38.97 14.06
C PHE A 84 11.37 37.58 14.72
N LEU A 85 11.31 37.51 16.05
CA LEU A 85 11.05 36.25 16.75
C LEU A 85 9.68 35.66 16.39
N LEU A 86 8.62 36.49 16.45
CA LEU A 86 7.27 36.05 16.11
C LEU A 86 7.12 35.75 14.62
N LEU A 87 7.83 36.48 13.74
CA LEU A 87 7.88 36.19 12.30
C LEU A 87 8.52 34.82 12.01
N GLY A 88 9.60 34.48 12.72
CA GLY A 88 10.22 33.16 12.62
C GLY A 88 9.30 32.03 13.08
N ILE A 89 8.60 32.24 14.20
CA ILE A 89 7.58 31.28 14.70
C ILE A 89 6.43 31.14 13.71
N ALA A 90 5.93 32.26 13.16
CA ALA A 90 4.86 32.24 12.17
C ALA A 90 5.28 31.54 10.87
N ALA A 91 6.52 31.75 10.41
CA ALA A 91 7.08 31.06 9.25
C ALA A 91 7.19 29.54 9.49
N LEU A 92 7.65 29.14 10.68
CA LEU A 92 7.73 27.73 11.08
C LEU A 92 6.34 27.09 11.14
N LEU A 93 5.38 27.73 11.79
CA LEU A 93 3.99 27.25 11.89
C LEU A 93 3.32 27.18 10.51
N THR A 94 3.57 28.15 9.63
CA THR A 94 3.05 28.14 8.25
C THR A 94 3.64 26.96 7.47
N GLY A 95 4.95 26.70 7.62
CA GLY A 95 5.61 25.55 7.01
C GLY A 95 5.08 24.20 7.52
N LEU A 96 4.81 24.09 8.83
CA LEU A 96 4.23 22.89 9.45
C LEU A 96 2.78 22.67 8.99
N MET A 97 1.96 23.72 8.97
CA MET A 97 0.56 23.66 8.52
C MET A 97 0.45 23.28 7.04
N ALA A 98 1.27 23.89 6.18
CA ALA A 98 1.33 23.56 4.76
C ALA A 98 2.12 22.27 4.44
N GLY A 99 2.81 21.71 5.43
CA GLY A 99 3.38 20.36 5.38
C GLY A 99 2.38 19.29 5.84
N GLY A 100 1.43 19.65 6.70
CA GLY A 100 0.32 18.82 7.15
C GLY A 100 -0.92 18.86 6.25
N THR A 101 -0.96 19.74 5.25
CA THR A 101 -1.94 19.66 4.16
C THR A 101 -1.59 18.51 3.22
N GLN A 102 -2.01 17.30 3.59
CA GLN A 102 -2.52 16.41 2.55
C GLN A 102 -3.77 17.09 1.98
N PHE A 103 -3.85 17.22 0.65
CA PHE A 103 -5.17 17.37 0.05
C PHE A 103 -5.92 16.14 0.52
N ASP A 104 -6.91 16.36 1.38
CA ASP A 104 -7.78 15.31 1.86
C ASP A 104 -8.32 14.66 0.60
N VAL A 105 -7.81 13.46 0.30
CA VAL A 105 -8.44 12.61 -0.70
C VAL A 105 -9.82 12.42 -0.11
N GLN A 106 -10.85 12.82 -0.87
CA GLN A 106 -12.25 12.59 -0.53
C GLN A 106 -12.38 11.40 0.42
N LYS A 107 -13.10 11.60 1.52
CA LYS A 107 -13.88 10.50 2.11
C LYS A 107 -14.61 9.84 0.95
N VAL A 108 -14.02 8.79 0.40
CA VAL A 108 -14.68 7.93 -0.55
C VAL A 108 -15.71 7.24 0.32
N ASN A 109 -16.98 7.54 0.07
CA ASN A 109 -18.11 6.83 0.64
C ASN A 109 -17.96 5.35 0.24
N THR A 110 -17.20 4.59 1.02
CA THR A 110 -17.44 3.16 1.13
C THR A 110 -18.84 3.05 1.67
N GLU A 111 -19.70 2.25 1.04
CA GLU A 111 -21.14 2.24 1.30
C GLU A 111 -21.52 2.07 2.79
N ASN A 112 -20.57 1.66 3.66
CA ASN A 112 -20.73 1.51 5.11
C ASN A 112 -19.66 2.31 5.89
N GLU A 113 -19.80 3.64 6.08
CA GLU A 113 -18.82 4.48 6.80
C GLU A 113 -18.57 4.04 8.26
N TRP A 114 -19.51 3.31 8.88
CA TRP A 114 -19.46 2.93 10.29
C TRP A 114 -19.81 1.45 10.46
N GLU A 115 -18.99 0.56 9.93
CA GLU A 115 -19.13 -0.89 10.08
C GLU A 115 -18.15 -1.44 11.13
N LEU A 116 -18.64 -2.30 12.02
CA LEU A 116 -17.83 -3.08 12.96
C LEU A 116 -17.80 -4.54 12.53
N LEU A 117 -16.69 -5.21 12.80
CA LEU A 117 -16.57 -6.66 12.75
C LEU A 117 -16.71 -7.20 14.18
N VAL A 118 -17.72 -8.04 14.40
CA VAL A 118 -18.09 -8.55 15.72
C VAL A 118 -18.03 -10.06 15.71
N GLU A 119 -17.18 -10.62 16.56
CA GLU A 119 -17.05 -12.07 16.76
C GLU A 119 -17.97 -12.51 17.90
N LEU A 120 -18.82 -13.49 17.63
CA LEU A 120 -19.64 -14.12 18.64
C LEU A 120 -18.85 -15.22 19.37
N GLN A 121 -19.30 -15.59 20.57
CA GLN A 121 -18.81 -16.81 21.21
C GLN A 121 -19.33 -18.04 20.46
N GLU A 122 -18.52 -19.10 20.41
CA GLU A 122 -18.86 -20.35 19.75
C GLU A 122 -20.28 -20.85 20.11
N GLY A 123 -21.06 -21.16 19.08
CA GLY A 123 -22.44 -21.64 19.21
C GLY A 123 -23.47 -20.57 19.60
N LYS A 124 -23.11 -19.29 19.60
CA LYS A 124 -24.06 -18.16 19.69
C LYS A 124 -24.52 -17.73 18.31
N ASP A 125 -25.65 -17.03 18.28
CA ASP A 125 -26.22 -16.45 17.06
C ASP A 125 -26.49 -14.95 17.24
N LEU A 126 -26.90 -14.30 16.14
CA LEU A 126 -27.19 -12.86 16.12
C LEU A 126 -28.30 -12.42 17.09
N ASN A 127 -29.08 -13.33 17.68
CA ASN A 127 -30.13 -12.94 18.62
C ASN A 127 -29.55 -12.23 19.84
N VAL A 128 -28.28 -12.45 20.19
CA VAL A 128 -27.58 -11.75 21.27
C VAL A 128 -27.51 -10.23 21.03
N LEU A 129 -27.49 -9.79 19.77
CA LEU A 129 -27.45 -8.37 19.39
C LEU A 129 -28.84 -7.78 19.10
N SER A 130 -29.90 -8.59 19.03
CA SER A 130 -31.24 -8.17 18.57
C SER A 130 -31.81 -6.94 19.31
N ALA A 131 -31.65 -6.88 20.63
CA ALA A 131 -32.13 -5.76 21.45
C ALA A 131 -31.37 -4.46 21.16
N ILE A 132 -30.05 -4.54 20.97
CA ILE A 132 -29.19 -3.40 20.65
C ILE A 132 -29.46 -2.96 19.21
N ALA A 133 -29.52 -3.92 18.27
CA ALA A 133 -29.82 -3.67 16.87
C ALA A 133 -31.16 -2.96 16.70
N LYS A 134 -32.22 -3.41 17.37
CA LYS A 134 -33.52 -2.74 17.35
C LYS A 134 -33.48 -1.33 17.95
N LYS A 135 -32.71 -1.14 19.03
CA LYS A 135 -32.62 0.16 19.70
C LYS A 135 -31.93 1.22 18.84
N TYR A 136 -30.85 0.85 18.16
CA TYR A 136 -30.01 1.79 17.39
C TYR A 136 -30.27 1.74 15.88
N GLY A 137 -31.05 0.78 15.39
CA GLY A 137 -31.32 0.57 13.97
C GLY A 137 -30.14 -0.07 13.24
N LEU A 138 -29.40 -0.97 13.89
CA LEU A 138 -28.22 -1.61 13.31
C LEU A 138 -28.61 -2.67 12.27
N ILE A 139 -27.82 -2.78 11.21
CA ILE A 139 -27.94 -3.85 10.21
C ILE A 139 -26.88 -4.90 10.53
N LEU A 140 -27.29 -6.17 10.58
CA LEU A 140 -26.45 -7.30 10.96
C LEU A 140 -26.41 -8.30 9.81
N GLU A 141 -25.22 -8.71 9.41
CA GLU A 141 -25.03 -9.77 8.41
C GLU A 141 -23.73 -10.53 8.64
N PRO A 142 -23.59 -11.77 8.12
CA PRO A 142 -22.31 -12.48 8.16
C PRO A 142 -21.19 -11.63 7.54
N ALA A 143 -20.06 -11.51 8.25
CA ALA A 143 -18.95 -10.68 7.79
C ALA A 143 -18.26 -11.31 6.57
N PHE A 144 -18.12 -12.64 6.60
CA PHE A 144 -17.27 -13.37 5.67
C PHE A 144 -18.02 -14.47 4.92
N LYS A 145 -17.56 -14.75 3.70
CA LYS A 145 -18.03 -15.85 2.85
C LYS A 145 -16.84 -16.77 2.60
N MET A 146 -17.03 -18.06 2.89
CA MET A 146 -15.98 -19.07 2.80
C MET A 146 -16.58 -20.42 2.43
N GLU A 147 -15.81 -21.25 1.73
CA GLU A 147 -16.22 -22.60 1.34
C GLU A 147 -16.08 -23.60 2.51
N TYR A 148 -14.98 -23.52 3.24
CA TYR A 148 -14.70 -24.38 4.39
C TYR A 148 -14.97 -23.64 5.70
N THR A 149 -15.78 -24.19 6.59
CA THR A 149 -16.01 -23.65 7.95
C THR A 149 -15.37 -24.50 9.04
N GLU A 150 -14.65 -25.56 8.67
CA GLU A 150 -13.97 -26.42 9.63
C GLU A 150 -12.66 -25.76 10.11
N ASN A 151 -12.47 -25.66 11.44
CA ASN A 151 -11.25 -25.15 12.09
C ASN A 151 -10.93 -23.66 11.85
N THR A 152 -11.97 -22.84 11.69
CA THR A 152 -11.89 -21.39 11.58
C THR A 152 -12.98 -20.74 12.41
N ASP A 153 -12.68 -19.60 13.02
CA ASP A 153 -13.65 -18.82 13.80
C ASP A 153 -14.28 -17.70 12.93
N LEU A 154 -14.00 -17.67 11.62
CA LEU A 154 -14.46 -16.61 10.71
C LEU A 154 -15.97 -16.63 10.47
N ASP A 155 -16.63 -17.77 10.63
CA ASP A 155 -18.09 -17.91 10.53
C ASP A 155 -18.82 -17.33 11.75
N ASP A 156 -18.12 -17.15 12.87
CA ASP A 156 -18.62 -16.44 14.06
C ASP A 156 -18.50 -14.91 13.94
N PHE A 157 -17.91 -14.38 12.85
CA PHE A 157 -17.84 -12.94 12.60
C PHE A 157 -19.06 -12.39 11.85
N TYR A 158 -19.59 -11.30 12.37
CA TYR A 158 -20.69 -10.54 11.79
C TYR A 158 -20.29 -9.09 11.54
N ALA A 159 -20.71 -8.57 10.40
CA ALA A 159 -20.64 -7.16 10.09
C ALA A 159 -21.85 -6.46 10.74
N VAL A 160 -21.56 -5.43 11.51
CA VAL A 160 -22.55 -4.60 12.19
C VAL A 160 -22.45 -3.20 11.63
N GLU A 161 -23.38 -2.87 10.74
CA GLU A 161 -23.47 -1.55 10.14
C GLU A 161 -24.23 -0.60 11.08
N ILE A 162 -23.62 0.53 11.37
CA ILE A 162 -24.17 1.59 12.20
C ILE A 162 -24.66 2.71 11.27
N PRO A 163 -25.95 3.06 11.31
CA PRO A 163 -26.48 4.11 10.44
C PRO A 163 -25.74 5.43 10.64
N GLU A 164 -25.47 6.16 9.56
CA GLU A 164 -24.78 7.46 9.59
C GLU A 164 -25.41 8.45 10.59
N ALA A 165 -26.75 8.46 10.69
CA ALA A 165 -27.49 9.26 11.67
C ALA A 165 -27.16 8.95 13.15
N LYS A 166 -26.38 7.90 13.42
CA LYS A 166 -25.92 7.45 14.74
C LYS A 166 -24.41 7.58 14.94
N GLU A 167 -23.67 8.22 14.03
CA GLU A 167 -22.21 8.45 14.14
C GLU A 167 -21.82 9.02 15.52
N ALA A 168 -22.55 10.03 16.01
CA ALA A 168 -22.29 10.64 17.33
C ALA A 168 -22.41 9.66 18.52
N LEU A 169 -23.00 8.49 18.31
CA LEU A 169 -23.19 7.44 19.30
C LEU A 169 -22.24 6.25 19.09
N LEU A 170 -21.32 6.29 18.13
CA LEU A 170 -20.42 5.19 17.77
C LEU A 170 -19.73 4.59 19.01
N ALA A 171 -19.04 5.43 19.80
CA ALA A 171 -18.34 4.99 21.00
C ALA A 171 -19.25 4.45 22.12
N GLU A 172 -20.54 4.79 22.13
CA GLU A 172 -21.53 4.18 23.02
C GLU A 172 -21.96 2.81 22.47
N ILE A 173 -22.28 2.73 21.18
CA ILE A 173 -22.74 1.52 20.49
C ILE A 173 -21.66 0.44 20.55
N THR A 174 -20.43 0.74 20.13
CA THR A 174 -19.29 -0.19 20.17
C THR A 174 -19.08 -0.73 21.59
N ARG A 175 -19.15 0.14 22.60
CA ARG A 175 -19.00 -0.27 24.02
C ARG A 175 -20.16 -1.16 24.48
N LYS A 176 -21.38 -0.90 24.04
CA LYS A 176 -22.54 -1.74 24.40
C LYS A 176 -22.45 -3.12 23.75
N ILE A 177 -22.08 -3.18 22.47
CA ILE A 177 -21.83 -4.43 21.75
C ILE A 177 -20.74 -5.21 22.48
N ALA A 178 -19.57 -4.60 22.72
CA ALA A 178 -18.43 -5.26 23.37
C ALA A 178 -18.72 -5.78 24.79
N ASN A 179 -19.70 -5.21 25.51
CA ASN A 179 -20.10 -5.67 26.85
C ASN A 179 -21.34 -6.59 26.84
N THR A 180 -21.84 -6.97 25.66
CA THR A 180 -23.01 -7.86 25.56
C THR A 180 -22.59 -9.30 25.81
N PRO A 181 -23.25 -10.04 26.72
CA PRO A 181 -22.97 -11.46 26.91
C PRO A 181 -23.15 -12.25 25.61
N GLY A 182 -22.15 -13.05 25.23
CA GLY A 182 -22.12 -13.78 23.97
C GLY A 182 -21.29 -13.13 22.87
N ILE A 183 -20.73 -11.94 23.10
CA ILE A 183 -19.74 -11.31 22.22
C ILE A 183 -18.34 -11.65 22.74
N ASP A 184 -17.47 -12.12 21.87
CA ASP A 184 -16.07 -12.43 22.19
C ASP A 184 -15.13 -11.30 21.77
N TRP A 185 -15.38 -10.68 20.61
CA TRP A 185 -14.54 -9.61 20.09
C TRP A 185 -15.32 -8.56 19.29
N VAL A 186 -14.78 -7.35 19.26
CA VAL A 186 -15.28 -6.26 18.44
C VAL A 186 -14.10 -5.47 17.89
N GLU A 187 -14.06 -5.31 16.57
CA GLU A 187 -13.06 -4.50 15.88
C GLU A 187 -13.69 -3.61 14.80
N ASP A 188 -12.98 -2.54 14.44
CA ASP A 188 -13.42 -1.62 13.41
C ASP A 188 -13.15 -2.23 12.03
N ASN A 189 -14.05 -2.04 11.06
CA ASN A 189 -13.75 -2.39 9.66
C ASN A 189 -12.84 -1.32 9.05
N GLU A 190 -11.54 -1.45 9.28
CA GLU A 190 -10.56 -0.42 8.95
C GLU A 190 -10.49 -0.12 7.45
N THR A 191 -10.38 1.17 7.12
CA THR A 191 -10.15 1.61 5.73
C THR A 191 -8.68 1.47 5.37
N VAL A 192 -8.42 0.89 4.20
CA VAL A 192 -7.09 0.74 3.61
C VAL A 192 -7.04 1.51 2.30
N GLN A 193 -5.99 2.30 2.12
CA GLN A 193 -5.79 3.07 0.90
C GLN A 193 -4.42 2.82 0.30
N VAL A 194 -4.39 2.66 -1.02
CA VAL A 194 -3.16 2.62 -1.81
C VAL A 194 -3.05 3.85 -2.70
N ALA A 195 -1.92 4.53 -2.57
CA ALA A 195 -1.52 5.62 -3.44
C ALA A 195 -0.17 5.26 -4.07
N PRO A 196 -0.10 4.98 -5.39
CA PRO A 196 1.16 4.74 -6.07
C PRO A 196 2.10 5.93 -5.89
N ILE A 197 3.36 5.68 -5.54
CA ILE A 197 4.37 6.72 -5.58
C ILE A 197 4.90 6.75 -7.01
N GLU A 198 4.38 7.69 -7.80
CA GLU A 198 4.91 7.93 -9.15
C GLU A 198 6.41 8.23 -9.08
N SER A 199 7.17 7.59 -9.95
CA SER A 199 8.61 7.71 -9.96
C SER A 199 9.13 7.88 -11.37
N ARG A 200 10.31 8.49 -11.48
CA ARG A 200 11.02 8.59 -12.75
C ARG A 200 11.83 7.33 -12.96
N LEU A 201 12.04 6.99 -14.23
CA LEU A 201 13.02 5.99 -14.62
C LEU A 201 14.39 6.35 -14.05
N VAL A 202 15.08 5.34 -13.55
CA VAL A 202 16.51 5.39 -13.23
C VAL A 202 17.30 5.03 -14.48
N PRO A 203 18.60 5.39 -14.57
CA PRO A 203 19.43 4.97 -15.68
C PRO A 203 19.38 3.46 -15.88
N GLY A 204 19.06 3.04 -17.10
CA GLY A 204 18.92 1.63 -17.43
C GLY A 204 20.25 0.85 -17.32
N ILE A 205 20.15 -0.46 -17.15
CA ILE A 205 21.29 -1.37 -17.10
C ILE A 205 21.30 -2.20 -18.38
N GLU A 206 22.27 -1.95 -19.27
CA GLU A 206 22.47 -2.77 -20.46
C GLU A 206 23.11 -4.11 -20.09
N LYS A 207 22.26 -5.12 -19.85
CA LYS A 207 22.68 -6.51 -19.59
C LYS A 207 21.78 -7.47 -20.34
N LYS A 208 22.35 -8.57 -20.84
CA LYS A 208 21.59 -9.65 -21.47
C LYS A 208 21.19 -10.69 -20.42
N TYR A 209 19.91 -11.02 -20.37
CA TYR A 209 19.36 -12.01 -19.44
C TYR A 209 18.98 -13.34 -20.11
N GLY A 210 19.03 -13.42 -21.45
CA GLY A 210 18.65 -14.62 -22.19
C GLY A 210 17.15 -14.72 -22.48
N VAL A 211 16.43 -13.59 -22.37
CA VAL A 211 15.07 -13.36 -22.88
C VAL A 211 15.10 -12.15 -23.81
N ASN A 212 14.12 -12.04 -24.71
CA ASN A 212 14.13 -11.08 -25.82
C ASN A 212 13.27 -9.82 -25.60
N ASP A 213 12.83 -9.57 -24.37
CA ASP A 213 11.94 -8.47 -24.02
C ASP A 213 12.68 -7.11 -24.16
N PRO A 214 12.10 -6.12 -24.85
CA PRO A 214 12.79 -4.89 -25.25
C PRO A 214 13.10 -3.94 -24.09
N ASN A 215 12.33 -3.97 -23.00
CA ASN A 215 12.45 -2.98 -21.92
C ASN A 215 13.23 -3.50 -20.69
N LEU A 216 14.00 -4.58 -20.85
CA LEU A 216 14.83 -5.14 -19.77
C LEU A 216 15.84 -4.13 -19.21
N ALA A 217 16.32 -3.20 -20.03
CA ALA A 217 17.26 -2.17 -19.59
C ALA A 217 16.64 -1.28 -18.50
N ASP A 218 15.33 -1.05 -18.52
CA ASP A 218 14.60 -0.26 -17.53
C ASP A 218 14.30 -1.05 -16.23
N GLN A 219 14.50 -2.37 -16.25
CA GLN A 219 14.27 -3.26 -15.10
C GLN A 219 15.54 -3.48 -14.27
N TRP A 220 16.09 -2.42 -13.67
CA TRP A 220 17.31 -2.51 -12.84
C TRP A 220 17.25 -3.59 -11.75
N ALA A 221 16.05 -3.87 -11.24
CA ALA A 221 15.77 -4.93 -10.26
C ALA A 221 16.26 -6.31 -10.71
N TYR A 222 16.34 -6.57 -12.02
CA TYR A 222 16.88 -7.81 -12.57
C TYR A 222 18.34 -8.02 -12.20
N ALA A 223 19.14 -6.95 -12.28
CA ALA A 223 20.54 -7.01 -11.87
C ALA A 223 20.65 -7.21 -10.36
N ALA A 224 19.83 -6.50 -9.57
CA ALA A 224 19.82 -6.60 -8.11
C ALA A 224 19.44 -8.00 -7.61
N LEU A 225 18.48 -8.65 -8.27
CA LEU A 225 18.03 -10.01 -7.97
C LEU A 225 18.90 -11.09 -8.64
N GLY A 226 19.84 -10.72 -9.52
CA GLY A 226 20.68 -11.67 -10.27
C GLY A 226 19.89 -12.64 -11.15
N VAL A 227 18.90 -12.10 -11.86
CA VAL A 227 18.00 -12.89 -12.72
C VAL A 227 18.74 -13.62 -13.84
N ASP A 228 19.90 -13.12 -14.28
CA ASP A 228 20.75 -13.81 -15.24
C ASP A 228 21.20 -15.18 -14.72
N ARG A 229 21.72 -15.22 -13.48
CA ARG A 229 22.16 -16.47 -12.84
C ARG A 229 20.97 -17.39 -12.58
N PHE A 230 19.83 -16.81 -12.21
CA PHE A 230 18.60 -17.56 -12.00
C PHE A 230 18.11 -18.25 -13.28
N TYR A 231 18.07 -17.53 -14.39
CA TYR A 231 17.70 -18.08 -15.69
C TYR A 231 18.72 -19.08 -16.22
N ASP A 232 20.02 -18.85 -16.02
CA ASP A 232 21.06 -19.84 -16.34
C ASP A 232 20.82 -21.14 -15.58
N PHE A 233 20.58 -21.04 -14.26
CA PHE A 233 20.30 -22.20 -13.42
C PHE A 233 19.02 -22.94 -13.85
N LEU A 234 17.95 -22.22 -14.18
CA LEU A 234 16.71 -22.83 -14.70
C LEU A 234 16.92 -23.60 -16.00
N ARG A 235 17.85 -23.17 -16.87
CA ARG A 235 18.16 -23.86 -18.13
C ARG A 235 19.03 -25.10 -17.91
N THR A 236 19.94 -25.06 -16.94
CA THR A 236 20.94 -26.12 -16.72
C THR A 236 20.52 -27.15 -15.68
N SER A 237 19.64 -26.79 -14.76
CA SER A 237 19.14 -27.69 -13.72
C SER A 237 18.29 -28.81 -14.33
N SER A 238 18.33 -29.98 -13.69
CA SER A 238 17.54 -31.15 -14.10
C SER A 238 16.06 -31.06 -13.67
N GLY A 239 15.77 -30.19 -12.69
CA GLY A 239 14.42 -29.96 -12.18
C GLY A 239 13.54 -29.23 -13.21
N LYS A 240 12.30 -29.68 -13.35
CA LYS A 240 11.26 -29.00 -14.13
C LYS A 240 10.10 -28.65 -13.20
N PRO A 241 9.34 -27.57 -13.49
CA PRO A 241 8.14 -27.30 -12.74
C PRO A 241 7.17 -28.49 -12.88
N VAL A 242 6.61 -28.94 -11.77
CA VAL A 242 5.63 -30.03 -11.68
C VAL A 242 4.20 -29.51 -11.74
N GLN A 243 4.01 -28.20 -11.50
CA GLN A 243 2.75 -27.50 -11.69
C GLN A 243 2.99 -26.06 -12.14
N THR A 244 1.91 -25.39 -12.57
CA THR A 244 1.91 -23.93 -12.76
C THR A 244 1.26 -23.26 -11.56
N ALA A 245 2.06 -22.57 -10.76
CA ALA A 245 1.61 -21.92 -9.53
C ALA A 245 0.67 -20.74 -9.81
N GLN A 246 -0.38 -20.61 -9.01
CA GLN A 246 -1.41 -19.58 -9.13
C GLN A 246 -1.12 -18.42 -8.18
N ILE A 247 -0.82 -17.24 -8.74
CA ILE A 247 -0.59 -16.02 -7.96
C ILE A 247 -1.83 -15.14 -8.06
N PHE A 248 -2.40 -14.76 -6.92
CA PHE A 248 -3.54 -13.86 -6.84
C PHE A 248 -3.09 -12.48 -6.36
N ILE A 249 -3.37 -11.46 -7.17
CA ILE A 249 -3.13 -10.05 -6.85
C ILE A 249 -4.39 -9.47 -6.22
N LEU A 250 -4.36 -9.27 -4.90
CA LEU A 250 -5.44 -8.61 -4.15
C LEU A 250 -5.17 -7.10 -4.13
N ASP A 251 -5.82 -6.39 -5.05
CA ASP A 251 -5.50 -4.98 -5.33
C ASP A 251 -6.69 -4.24 -6.00
N THR A 252 -6.38 -3.27 -6.85
CA THR A 252 -7.29 -2.40 -7.62
C THR A 252 -7.85 -3.05 -8.89
N GLY A 253 -7.64 -4.34 -9.08
CA GLY A 253 -7.91 -5.08 -10.31
C GLY A 253 -6.65 -5.25 -11.16
N VAL A 254 -6.76 -5.98 -12.28
CA VAL A 254 -5.68 -6.13 -13.26
C VAL A 254 -6.24 -5.96 -14.66
N ASP A 255 -5.58 -5.21 -15.54
CA ASP A 255 -5.91 -5.20 -16.97
C ASP A 255 -5.57 -6.55 -17.61
N ALA A 256 -6.53 -7.47 -17.58
CA ALA A 256 -6.39 -8.83 -18.09
C ALA A 256 -6.03 -8.91 -19.59
N ARG A 257 -6.27 -7.82 -20.33
CA ARG A 257 -6.00 -7.73 -21.78
C ARG A 257 -4.67 -7.08 -22.10
N HIS A 258 -3.90 -6.68 -21.08
CA HIS A 258 -2.58 -6.13 -21.28
C HIS A 258 -1.72 -7.10 -22.09
N GLU A 259 -1.09 -6.63 -23.16
CA GLU A 259 -0.34 -7.47 -24.11
C GLU A 259 0.73 -8.34 -23.45
N ASP A 260 1.34 -7.82 -22.39
CA ASP A 260 2.36 -8.48 -21.59
C ASP A 260 1.85 -9.32 -20.41
N LEU A 261 0.53 -9.38 -20.19
CA LEU A 261 -0.08 -10.18 -19.12
C LEU A 261 -1.02 -11.25 -19.66
N ALA A 262 -1.73 -10.98 -20.75
CA ALA A 262 -2.79 -11.84 -21.28
C ALA A 262 -2.34 -13.30 -21.51
N GLY A 263 -1.05 -13.52 -21.77
CA GLY A 263 -0.48 -14.87 -21.91
C GLY A 263 -0.36 -15.65 -20.60
N GLN A 264 -0.22 -14.98 -19.46
CA GLN A 264 -0.06 -15.55 -18.12
C GLN A 264 -1.29 -15.32 -17.22
N TYR A 265 -2.22 -14.46 -17.64
CA TYR A 265 -3.40 -14.09 -16.87
C TYR A 265 -4.52 -15.12 -17.03
N PHE A 266 -5.17 -15.48 -15.92
CA PHE A 266 -6.41 -16.25 -15.93
C PHE A 266 -7.48 -15.49 -15.14
N SER A 267 -8.68 -15.40 -15.69
CA SER A 267 -9.80 -14.69 -15.04
C SER A 267 -10.58 -15.64 -14.13
N THR A 268 -10.77 -15.23 -12.88
CA THR A 268 -11.75 -15.85 -11.97
C THR A 268 -13.10 -15.13 -12.02
N ARG A 269 -13.08 -13.80 -12.21
CA ARG A 269 -14.29 -12.98 -12.34
C ARG A 269 -14.01 -11.76 -13.22
N LYS A 270 -14.88 -11.52 -14.20
CA LYS A 270 -14.77 -10.39 -15.15
C LYS A 270 -14.70 -9.01 -14.49
N SER A 271 -15.26 -8.84 -13.29
CA SER A 271 -15.20 -7.57 -12.55
C SER A 271 -13.81 -7.26 -11.99
N TYR A 272 -12.93 -8.25 -11.88
CA TYR A 272 -11.56 -8.09 -11.40
C TYR A 272 -10.56 -7.79 -12.55
N ASP A 273 -10.96 -8.11 -13.78
CA ASP A 273 -10.16 -8.01 -15.01
C ASP A 273 -10.03 -6.59 -15.58
N LYS A 274 -10.40 -5.58 -14.79
CA LYS A 274 -10.28 -4.17 -15.17
C LYS A 274 -9.67 -3.40 -14.02
N ASP A 275 -8.66 -2.61 -14.37
CA ASP A 275 -7.96 -1.74 -13.44
C ASP A 275 -7.96 -0.30 -13.97
N VAL A 276 -8.70 0.57 -13.30
CA VAL A 276 -8.74 2.00 -13.62
C VAL A 276 -7.60 2.75 -12.94
N ARG A 277 -7.11 2.24 -11.80
CA ARG A 277 -6.09 2.91 -10.99
C ARG A 277 -4.68 2.61 -11.48
N GLY A 278 -4.44 1.40 -11.96
CA GLY A 278 -3.20 0.91 -12.53
C GLY A 278 -2.25 0.23 -11.55
N HIS A 279 -2.54 0.27 -10.25
CA HIS A 279 -1.65 -0.25 -9.22
C HIS A 279 -1.58 -1.79 -9.27
N GLY A 280 -2.72 -2.46 -9.37
CA GLY A 280 -2.77 -3.92 -9.42
C GLY A 280 -2.20 -4.47 -10.73
N THR A 281 -2.43 -3.79 -11.86
CA THR A 281 -1.80 -4.13 -13.15
C THR A 281 -0.28 -4.03 -13.07
N HIS A 282 0.26 -3.05 -12.35
CA HIS A 282 1.70 -2.91 -12.15
C HIS A 282 2.28 -4.04 -11.31
N CYS A 283 1.61 -4.40 -10.21
CA CYS A 283 1.99 -5.53 -9.37
C CYS A 283 1.92 -6.87 -10.13
N ALA A 284 0.90 -7.07 -10.97
CA ALA A 284 0.77 -8.28 -11.78
C ALA A 284 1.93 -8.46 -12.77
N GLY A 285 2.39 -7.37 -13.40
CA GLY A 285 3.57 -7.40 -14.29
C GLY A 285 4.85 -7.81 -13.57
N ILE A 286 5.06 -7.28 -12.36
CA ILE A 286 6.24 -7.64 -11.55
C ILE A 286 6.22 -9.13 -11.21
N ALA A 287 5.05 -9.64 -10.80
CA ALA A 287 4.91 -11.04 -10.38
C ALA A 287 5.01 -12.02 -11.55
N ALA A 288 4.41 -11.70 -12.71
CA ALA A 288 4.13 -12.70 -13.74
C ALA A 288 3.95 -12.15 -15.17
N ALA A 289 4.57 -11.03 -15.55
CA ALA A 289 4.68 -10.63 -16.96
C ALA A 289 5.17 -11.79 -17.86
N VAL A 290 4.68 -11.82 -19.09
CA VAL A 290 4.98 -12.86 -20.08
C VAL A 290 6.40 -12.63 -20.62
N SER A 291 7.39 -13.26 -20.00
CA SER A 291 8.77 -13.16 -20.48
C SER A 291 8.97 -13.84 -21.84
N ASN A 292 9.95 -13.35 -22.60
CA ASN A 292 10.40 -13.89 -23.88
C ASN A 292 9.34 -13.85 -25.00
N ASN A 293 8.44 -12.86 -24.96
CA ASN A 293 7.43 -12.63 -25.99
C ASN A 293 7.82 -11.54 -27.02
N GLY A 294 8.96 -10.85 -26.80
CA GLY A 294 9.46 -9.75 -27.63
C GLY A 294 8.72 -8.42 -27.41
N ILE A 295 8.02 -8.26 -26.30
CA ILE A 295 7.19 -7.10 -25.95
C ILE A 295 7.53 -6.68 -24.52
N GLY A 296 7.53 -5.37 -24.24
CA GLY A 296 7.57 -4.86 -22.87
C GLY A 296 8.67 -5.41 -21.97
N ILE A 297 8.24 -5.95 -20.83
CA ILE A 297 9.05 -6.37 -19.69
C ILE A 297 9.02 -7.89 -19.50
N ALA A 298 9.96 -8.41 -18.73
CA ALA A 298 9.91 -9.80 -18.27
C ALA A 298 9.55 -9.90 -16.77
N SER A 299 9.16 -11.08 -16.32
CA SER A 299 9.08 -11.46 -14.89
C SER A 299 10.10 -12.55 -14.52
N LEU A 300 10.21 -12.93 -13.24
CA LEU A 300 11.06 -14.06 -12.83
C LEU A 300 10.67 -15.38 -13.53
N SER A 301 9.46 -15.49 -14.07
CA SER A 301 9.05 -16.66 -14.82
C SER A 301 9.47 -16.56 -16.29
N PRO A 302 10.35 -17.44 -16.80
CA PRO A 302 10.77 -17.40 -18.21
C PRO A 302 9.71 -17.99 -19.16
N GLY A 303 8.58 -18.48 -18.65
CA GLY A 303 7.53 -19.08 -19.48
C GLY A 303 6.28 -19.54 -18.70
N LYS A 304 5.27 -20.01 -19.42
CA LYS A 304 3.93 -20.28 -18.84
C LYS A 304 3.85 -21.48 -17.89
N SER A 305 4.85 -22.35 -17.90
CA SER A 305 4.81 -23.58 -17.09
C SER A 305 5.02 -23.34 -15.60
N TYR A 306 5.55 -22.17 -15.19
CA TYR A 306 5.93 -21.92 -13.81
C TYR A 306 4.86 -21.21 -13.00
N VAL A 307 4.39 -20.06 -13.47
CA VAL A 307 3.41 -19.24 -12.76
C VAL A 307 2.36 -18.71 -13.73
N LYS A 308 1.16 -18.52 -13.21
CA LYS A 308 0.07 -17.77 -13.83
C LYS A 308 -0.51 -16.80 -12.80
N VAL A 309 -1.13 -15.72 -13.24
CA VAL A 309 -1.61 -14.65 -12.37
C VAL A 309 -3.10 -14.39 -12.56
N SER A 310 -3.79 -14.09 -11.47
CA SER A 310 -5.18 -13.64 -11.46
C SER A 310 -5.34 -12.43 -10.52
N SER A 311 -6.48 -11.77 -10.58
CA SER A 311 -6.82 -10.64 -9.71
C SER A 311 -8.04 -10.96 -8.87
N ILE A 312 -8.02 -10.47 -7.62
CA ILE A 312 -9.23 -10.23 -6.83
C ILE A 312 -9.24 -8.74 -6.47
N LYS A 313 -10.22 -8.02 -6.98
CA LYS A 313 -10.32 -6.57 -6.75
C LYS A 313 -10.91 -6.31 -5.37
N VAL A 314 -10.04 -5.98 -4.41
CA VAL A 314 -10.41 -5.61 -3.03
C VAL A 314 -10.32 -4.11 -2.77
N LEU A 315 -9.76 -3.37 -3.74
CA LEU A 315 -9.66 -1.91 -3.71
C LEU A 315 -10.46 -1.30 -4.87
N SER A 316 -11.22 -0.26 -4.57
CA SER A 316 -11.99 0.52 -5.55
C SER A 316 -11.10 1.18 -6.61
N ASP A 317 -11.71 1.81 -7.61
CA ASP A 317 -11.00 2.57 -8.65
C ASP A 317 -10.24 3.79 -8.10
N PHE A 318 -10.54 4.19 -6.86
CA PHE A 318 -9.80 5.22 -6.12
C PHE A 318 -8.65 4.67 -5.28
N GLY A 319 -8.43 3.35 -5.29
CA GLY A 319 -7.41 2.69 -4.46
C GLY A 319 -7.82 2.55 -2.99
N VAL A 320 -9.10 2.68 -2.67
CA VAL A 320 -9.62 2.55 -1.30
C VAL A 320 -10.40 1.25 -1.16
N GLY A 321 -10.17 0.51 -0.08
CA GLY A 321 -10.97 -0.64 0.33
C GLY A 321 -11.06 -0.70 1.85
N ASN A 322 -11.68 -1.75 2.38
CA ASN A 322 -11.79 -1.95 3.82
C ASN A 322 -11.39 -3.37 4.22
N GLN A 323 -11.11 -3.55 5.50
CA GLN A 323 -10.65 -4.81 6.08
C GLN A 323 -11.57 -5.98 5.73
N ARG A 324 -12.89 -5.81 5.80
CA ARG A 324 -13.87 -6.84 5.46
C ARG A 324 -13.77 -7.31 4.00
N THR A 325 -13.64 -6.36 3.06
CA THR A 325 -13.51 -6.66 1.63
C THR A 325 -12.19 -7.35 1.33
N ILE A 326 -11.11 -6.90 1.98
CA ILE A 326 -9.77 -7.50 1.84
C ILE A 326 -9.78 -8.94 2.35
N ILE A 327 -10.33 -9.19 3.55
CA ILE A 327 -10.44 -10.53 4.12
C ILE A 327 -11.28 -11.44 3.23
N ASN A 328 -12.46 -11.01 2.79
CA ASN A 328 -13.26 -11.80 1.84
C ASN A 328 -12.49 -12.12 0.56
N GLY A 329 -11.65 -11.21 0.07
CA GLY A 329 -10.78 -11.48 -1.08
C GLY A 329 -9.68 -12.50 -0.77
N MET A 330 -9.15 -12.54 0.45
CA MET A 330 -8.19 -13.57 0.88
C MET A 330 -8.84 -14.95 0.92
N LEU A 331 -10.06 -15.04 1.45
CA LEU A 331 -10.83 -16.29 1.50
C LEU A 331 -11.19 -16.75 0.08
N GLU A 332 -11.68 -15.85 -0.78
CA GLU A 332 -11.97 -16.17 -2.19
C GLU A 332 -10.73 -16.68 -2.94
N ALA A 333 -9.54 -16.15 -2.66
CA ALA A 333 -8.31 -16.63 -3.29
C ALA A 333 -7.90 -18.02 -2.77
N ALA A 334 -7.97 -18.22 -1.45
CA ALA A 334 -7.66 -19.50 -0.82
C ALA A 334 -8.60 -20.61 -1.33
N ASP A 335 -9.91 -20.34 -1.38
CA ASP A 335 -10.93 -21.26 -1.91
C ASP A 335 -10.71 -21.56 -3.40
N ALA A 336 -10.22 -20.58 -4.16
CA ALA A 336 -9.84 -20.76 -5.57
C ALA A 336 -8.52 -21.55 -5.78
N GLY A 337 -7.88 -22.02 -4.70
CA GLY A 337 -6.64 -22.78 -4.73
C GLY A 337 -5.43 -21.92 -5.10
N ALA A 338 -5.36 -20.70 -4.58
CA ALA A 338 -4.19 -19.84 -4.72
C ALA A 338 -2.94 -20.51 -4.14
N ASP A 339 -1.84 -20.51 -4.91
CA ASP A 339 -0.55 -20.88 -4.34
C ASP A 339 0.04 -19.69 -3.56
N VAL A 340 -0.20 -18.47 -4.04
CA VAL A 340 0.31 -17.25 -3.44
C VAL A 340 -0.73 -16.15 -3.51
N ILE A 341 -0.96 -15.46 -2.40
CA ILE A 341 -1.70 -14.20 -2.33
C ILE A 341 -0.67 -13.08 -2.19
N SER A 342 -0.68 -12.11 -3.11
CA SER A 342 0.14 -10.90 -3.06
C SER A 342 -0.73 -9.71 -2.68
N MET A 343 -0.41 -9.09 -1.55
CA MET A 343 -1.15 -7.95 -0.98
C MET A 343 -0.25 -6.73 -0.90
N SER A 344 -0.33 -5.87 -1.92
CA SER A 344 0.43 -4.61 -2.00
C SER A 344 -0.31 -3.46 -1.32
N LEU A 345 -0.88 -3.76 -0.15
CA LEU A 345 -1.78 -2.91 0.61
C LEU A 345 -1.53 -3.07 2.12
N GLY A 346 -2.00 -2.10 2.91
CA GLY A 346 -1.93 -2.14 4.36
C GLY A 346 -2.45 -0.85 4.97
N GLY A 347 -3.02 -0.97 6.17
CA GLY A 347 -3.53 0.15 6.96
C GLY A 347 -2.89 0.20 8.34
N ARG A 348 -3.04 1.32 9.04
CA ARG A 348 -2.56 1.42 10.42
C ARG A 348 -3.24 0.34 11.26
N SER A 349 -2.43 -0.38 12.02
CA SER A 349 -2.88 -1.45 12.89
C SER A 349 -3.09 -0.93 14.31
N THR A 350 -4.14 -1.41 14.96
CA THR A 350 -4.30 -1.37 16.42
C THR A 350 -4.40 -2.81 16.92
N THR A 351 -4.19 -3.05 18.22
CA THR A 351 -4.44 -4.39 18.80
C THR A 351 -5.89 -4.84 18.64
N ARG A 352 -6.81 -3.93 18.31
CA ARG A 352 -8.21 -4.25 18.03
C ARG A 352 -8.42 -4.71 16.61
N SER A 353 -7.69 -4.22 15.61
CA SER A 353 -7.93 -4.50 14.18
C SER A 353 -7.06 -5.62 13.59
N GLN A 354 -6.86 -6.69 14.37
CA GLN A 354 -5.98 -7.81 13.99
C GLN A 354 -6.68 -9.16 13.97
N ARG A 355 -7.73 -9.36 14.78
CA ARG A 355 -8.23 -10.72 15.04
C ARG A 355 -8.84 -11.34 13.79
N ALA A 356 -9.63 -10.60 13.02
CA ALA A 356 -10.18 -11.13 11.77
C ALA A 356 -9.09 -11.39 10.72
N TYR A 357 -8.04 -10.56 10.67
CA TYR A 357 -6.90 -10.81 9.78
C TYR A 357 -6.08 -12.04 10.20
N GLU A 358 -5.86 -12.25 11.50
CA GLU A 358 -5.18 -13.44 12.03
C GLU A 358 -5.92 -14.72 11.62
N GLN A 359 -7.24 -14.73 11.75
CA GLN A 359 -8.07 -15.85 11.34
C GLN A 359 -8.07 -16.06 9.82
N ALA A 360 -8.10 -14.98 9.03
CA ALA A 360 -8.02 -15.05 7.56
C ALA A 360 -6.66 -15.55 7.05
N VAL A 361 -5.55 -15.13 7.68
CA VAL A 361 -4.21 -15.61 7.34
C VAL A 361 -4.05 -17.08 7.74
N LYS A 362 -4.57 -17.47 8.91
CA LYS A 362 -4.60 -18.88 9.33
C LYS A 362 -5.38 -19.72 8.30
N TYR A 363 -6.57 -19.27 7.91
CA TYR A 363 -7.39 -19.93 6.91
C TYR A 363 -6.64 -20.15 5.59
N ALA A 364 -6.02 -19.08 5.06
CA ALA A 364 -5.24 -19.15 3.83
C ALA A 364 -4.07 -20.15 3.96
N ASN A 365 -3.30 -20.08 5.06
CA ASN A 365 -2.17 -20.98 5.30
C ASN A 365 -2.60 -22.44 5.45
N ASP A 366 -3.73 -22.71 6.12
CA ASP A 366 -4.27 -24.06 6.31
C ASP A 366 -4.79 -24.65 4.98
N ALA A 367 -5.34 -23.81 4.09
CA ALA A 367 -5.63 -24.16 2.70
C ALA A 367 -4.37 -24.32 1.82
N GLY A 368 -3.17 -24.16 2.41
CA GLY A 368 -1.90 -24.27 1.73
C GLY A 368 -1.54 -23.03 0.90
N THR A 369 -2.18 -21.89 1.10
CA THR A 369 -1.90 -20.63 0.39
C THR A 369 -0.86 -19.79 1.15
N ILE A 370 0.14 -19.25 0.46
CA ILE A 370 1.16 -18.38 1.07
C ILE A 370 0.78 -16.91 0.90
N VAL A 371 0.71 -16.15 1.98
CA VAL A 371 0.35 -14.73 1.97
C VAL A 371 1.60 -13.84 2.04
N VAL A 372 1.77 -12.95 1.07
CA VAL A 372 2.90 -12.00 0.98
C VAL A 372 2.35 -10.57 1.02
N VAL A 373 2.85 -9.75 1.95
CA VAL A 373 2.28 -8.43 2.27
C VAL A 373 3.34 -7.33 2.22
N ALA A 374 2.95 -6.14 1.73
CA ALA A 374 3.80 -4.95 1.77
C ALA A 374 4.00 -4.42 3.20
N ALA A 375 5.23 -4.00 3.54
CA ALA A 375 5.54 -3.44 4.86
C ALA A 375 4.89 -2.07 5.15
N GLY A 376 4.53 -1.30 4.11
CA GLY A 376 4.01 0.07 4.19
C GLY A 376 5.07 1.14 3.90
N ASN A 377 4.63 2.38 3.68
CA ASN A 377 5.42 3.44 3.04
C ASN A 377 5.56 4.73 3.89
N ASP A 378 5.41 4.63 5.21
CA ASP A 378 5.38 5.77 6.15
C ASP A 378 6.73 6.02 6.85
N ALA A 379 7.80 5.34 6.42
CA ALA A 379 9.10 5.30 7.11
C ALA A 379 9.00 4.87 8.59
N GLY A 380 7.94 4.14 8.95
CA GLY A 380 7.62 3.67 10.30
C GLY A 380 8.03 2.21 10.53
N MET A 381 7.22 1.49 11.31
CA MET A 381 7.42 0.08 11.63
C MET A 381 6.29 -0.76 11.05
N ALA A 382 6.61 -1.82 10.32
CA ALA A 382 5.64 -2.71 9.71
C ALA A 382 4.80 -3.48 10.75
N LYS A 383 5.32 -3.66 11.97
CA LYS A 383 4.56 -4.24 13.10
C LYS A 383 3.32 -3.41 13.50
N ASP A 384 3.26 -2.15 13.07
CA ASP A 384 2.15 -1.23 13.34
C ASP A 384 1.21 -1.11 12.11
N ILE A 385 1.33 -2.02 11.12
CA ILE A 385 0.56 -2.05 9.88
C ILE A 385 -0.12 -3.43 9.73
N SER A 386 -1.43 -3.45 9.50
CA SER A 386 -2.19 -4.68 9.20
C SER A 386 -2.44 -4.76 7.68
N PRO A 387 -2.36 -5.94 7.04
CA PRO A 387 -2.04 -7.25 7.64
C PRO A 387 -0.53 -7.56 7.74
N ALA A 388 0.35 -6.57 7.52
CA ALA A 388 1.81 -6.77 7.49
C ALA A 388 2.41 -7.27 8.82
N ASN A 389 1.70 -7.13 9.93
CA ASN A 389 2.12 -7.57 11.25
C ASN A 389 1.50 -8.91 11.70
N VAL A 390 0.63 -9.50 10.89
CA VAL A 390 -0.10 -10.72 11.22
C VAL A 390 0.85 -11.91 11.24
N THR A 391 0.71 -12.80 12.22
CA THR A 391 1.53 -14.03 12.23
C THR A 391 1.11 -14.93 11.06
N GLY A 392 2.09 -15.44 10.31
CA GLY A 392 1.81 -16.32 9.17
C GLY A 392 1.87 -15.63 7.80
N VAL A 393 2.18 -14.33 7.73
CA VAL A 393 2.46 -13.65 6.45
C VAL A 393 3.95 -13.40 6.25
N ILE A 394 4.40 -13.37 4.99
CA ILE A 394 5.74 -12.90 4.61
C ILE A 394 5.65 -11.39 4.31
N THR A 395 6.31 -10.58 5.13
CA THR A 395 6.26 -9.11 5.01
C THR A 395 7.48 -8.57 4.29
N VAL A 396 7.26 -7.73 3.28
CA VAL A 396 8.29 -7.29 2.34
C VAL A 396 8.57 -5.79 2.47
N SER A 397 9.81 -5.46 2.82
CA SER A 397 10.34 -4.10 2.77
C SER A 397 10.93 -3.78 1.39
N ALA A 398 11.08 -2.49 1.09
CA ALA A 398 11.63 -2.02 -0.18
C ALA A 398 13.10 -1.60 -0.04
N VAL A 399 13.93 -2.00 -1.00
CA VAL A 399 15.28 -1.45 -1.20
C VAL A 399 15.35 -0.55 -2.43
N ASP A 400 16.28 0.40 -2.39
CA ASP A 400 16.62 1.30 -3.50
C ASP A 400 17.69 0.70 -4.44
N THR A 401 18.06 1.46 -5.47
CA THR A 401 19.07 1.06 -6.48
C THR A 401 20.48 0.86 -5.90
N LEU A 402 20.73 1.32 -4.67
CA LEU A 402 21.98 1.11 -3.93
C LEU A 402 21.86 -0.02 -2.90
N LEU A 403 20.75 -0.76 -2.93
CA LEU A 403 20.40 -1.84 -2.00
C LEU A 403 20.27 -1.39 -0.54
N ASN A 404 20.05 -0.10 -0.32
CA ASN A 404 19.68 0.43 1.00
C ASN A 404 18.16 0.35 1.17
N ARG A 405 17.68 0.27 2.42
CA ARG A 405 16.24 0.43 2.71
C ARG A 405 15.75 1.74 2.12
N ALA A 406 14.72 1.67 1.29
CA ALA A 406 14.12 2.86 0.68
C ALA A 406 13.64 3.81 1.79
N SER A 407 13.79 5.12 1.58
CA SER A 407 13.52 6.13 2.62
C SER A 407 12.07 6.12 3.13
N PHE A 408 11.12 5.67 2.31
CA PHE A 408 9.71 5.51 2.68
C PHE A 408 9.41 4.15 3.30
N SER A 409 10.25 3.13 3.12
CA SER A 409 9.91 1.77 3.51
C SER A 409 9.80 1.66 5.02
N ASN A 410 8.66 1.15 5.50
CA ASN A 410 8.55 0.71 6.88
C ASN A 410 9.58 -0.39 7.16
N SER A 411 10.09 -0.37 8.40
CA SER A 411 11.04 -1.35 8.91
C SER A 411 10.32 -2.64 9.26
N VAL A 412 10.88 -3.79 8.87
CA VAL A 412 10.38 -5.12 9.26
C VAL A 412 10.93 -5.59 10.61
N ALA A 413 11.65 -4.72 11.33
CA ALA A 413 12.14 -5.02 12.66
C ALA A 413 11.00 -5.44 13.61
N GLY A 414 11.21 -6.54 14.33
CA GLY A 414 10.24 -7.10 15.26
C GLY A 414 9.20 -8.03 14.62
N LEU A 415 9.22 -8.21 13.30
CA LEU A 415 8.44 -9.23 12.62
C LEU A 415 9.19 -10.56 12.55
N LYS A 416 8.45 -11.68 12.58
CA LYS A 416 9.05 -13.02 12.45
C LYS A 416 9.49 -13.33 11.03
N MET A 417 8.72 -12.87 10.03
CA MET A 417 8.91 -13.22 8.62
C MET A 417 9.09 -11.98 7.75
N GLY A 418 10.19 -11.26 7.97
CA GLY A 418 10.54 -10.04 7.23
C GLY A 418 11.60 -10.28 6.14
N LEU A 419 11.32 -9.87 4.90
CA LEU A 419 12.23 -9.93 3.76
C LEU A 419 12.34 -8.56 3.06
N ALA A 420 13.27 -8.45 2.12
CA ALA A 420 13.45 -7.27 1.29
C ALA A 420 13.42 -7.63 -0.20
N ALA A 421 12.89 -6.71 -1.01
CA ALA A 421 12.98 -6.76 -2.47
C ALA A 421 13.09 -5.34 -3.06
N PRO A 422 13.51 -5.20 -4.33
CA PRO A 422 13.56 -3.90 -5.01
C PRO A 422 12.21 -3.20 -5.01
N GLY A 423 12.16 -1.93 -4.58
CA GLY A 423 10.91 -1.17 -4.50
C GLY A 423 11.01 0.30 -4.91
N VAL A 424 12.13 0.75 -5.46
CA VAL A 424 12.32 2.13 -5.96
C VAL A 424 12.47 2.12 -7.47
N ALA A 425 11.71 2.99 -8.14
CA ALA A 425 11.71 3.15 -9.60
C ALA A 425 11.57 1.80 -10.34
N ILE A 426 10.58 1.01 -9.94
CA ILE A 426 10.32 -0.30 -10.51
C ILE A 426 9.47 -0.14 -11.76
N TYR A 427 10.04 -0.49 -12.90
CA TYR A 427 9.39 -0.43 -14.20
C TYR A 427 8.53 -1.68 -14.46
N SER A 428 7.25 -1.50 -14.73
CA SER A 428 6.29 -2.58 -14.99
C SER A 428 5.11 -2.12 -15.84
N THR A 429 4.16 -3.02 -16.08
CA THR A 429 2.92 -2.83 -16.84
C THR A 429 1.97 -1.82 -16.19
N LEU A 430 1.19 -1.12 -17.01
CA LEU A 430 0.13 -0.19 -16.63
C LEU A 430 -1.07 -0.37 -17.57
N PRO A 431 -2.31 -0.06 -17.15
CA PRO A 431 -3.49 -0.30 -17.96
C PRO A 431 -3.43 0.33 -19.36
N GLY A 432 -3.99 -0.38 -20.35
CA GLY A 432 -4.04 0.06 -21.73
C GLY A 432 -2.71 -0.10 -22.48
N ASN A 433 -2.02 -1.23 -22.28
CA ASN A 433 -0.72 -1.56 -22.89
C ASN A 433 0.34 -0.48 -22.66
N LYS A 434 0.38 0.05 -21.43
CA LYS A 434 1.35 1.06 -21.03
C LYS A 434 2.36 0.45 -20.08
N TYR A 435 3.45 1.18 -19.87
CA TYR A 435 4.50 0.79 -18.96
C TYR A 435 4.98 2.03 -18.20
N GLY A 436 5.42 1.85 -16.96
CA GLY A 436 5.86 2.97 -16.13
C GLY A 436 6.56 2.55 -14.85
N ALA A 437 7.25 3.52 -14.24
CA ALA A 437 8.00 3.33 -13.01
C ALA A 437 7.19 3.78 -11.80
N LEU A 438 6.97 2.86 -10.86
CA LEU A 438 6.38 3.16 -9.55
C LEU A 438 7.36 2.80 -8.44
N SER A 439 7.18 3.44 -7.28
CA SER A 439 7.94 3.15 -6.07
C SER A 439 7.00 2.79 -4.92
N GLY A 440 7.46 1.93 -4.03
CA GLY A 440 6.71 1.47 -2.87
C GLY A 440 7.12 0.07 -2.44
N THR A 441 6.85 -0.25 -1.18
CA THR A 441 6.83 -1.65 -0.71
C THR A 441 5.84 -2.48 -1.53
N SER A 442 4.79 -1.85 -2.06
CA SER A 442 3.86 -2.41 -3.04
C SER A 442 4.51 -2.96 -4.33
N MET A 443 5.68 -2.44 -4.74
CA MET A 443 6.42 -2.96 -5.89
C MET A 443 7.44 -4.04 -5.46
N ALA A 444 7.89 -4.02 -4.21
CA ALA A 444 8.77 -5.04 -3.65
C ALA A 444 8.02 -6.37 -3.41
N THR A 445 6.81 -6.31 -2.85
CA THR A 445 5.94 -7.46 -2.56
C THR A 445 5.75 -8.42 -3.75
N PRO A 446 5.37 -7.98 -4.96
CA PRO A 446 5.13 -8.89 -6.09
C PRO A 446 6.40 -9.57 -6.61
N PHE A 447 7.61 -9.04 -6.38
CA PHE A 447 8.85 -9.78 -6.68
C PHE A 447 8.97 -11.02 -5.80
N VAL A 448 8.68 -10.87 -4.50
CA VAL A 448 8.69 -12.00 -3.56
C VAL A 448 7.55 -12.95 -3.90
N ALA A 449 6.33 -12.47 -4.17
CA ALA A 449 5.21 -13.33 -4.55
C ALA A 449 5.49 -14.13 -5.83
N GLY A 450 6.08 -13.49 -6.86
CA GLY A 450 6.54 -14.15 -8.08
C GLY A 450 7.58 -15.24 -7.79
N LEU A 451 8.57 -14.94 -6.94
CA LEU A 451 9.57 -15.92 -6.52
C LEU A 451 8.97 -17.08 -5.73
N VAL A 452 8.04 -16.82 -4.81
CA VAL A 452 7.33 -17.89 -4.09
C VAL A 452 6.57 -18.78 -5.06
N GLY A 453 5.87 -18.19 -6.04
CA GLY A 453 5.21 -18.94 -7.11
C GLY A 453 6.20 -19.80 -7.90
N MET A 454 7.37 -19.27 -8.24
CA MET A 454 8.44 -20.04 -8.88
C MET A 454 8.86 -21.24 -8.03
N LEU A 455 9.12 -21.07 -6.73
CA LEU A 455 9.49 -22.19 -5.84
C LEU A 455 8.39 -23.25 -5.76
N ARG A 456 7.13 -22.82 -5.61
CA ARG A 456 5.97 -23.74 -5.55
C ARG A 456 5.67 -24.45 -6.87
N SER A 457 6.08 -23.89 -8.00
CA SER A 457 6.01 -24.59 -9.28
C SER A 457 6.85 -25.88 -9.29
N PHE A 458 7.92 -25.94 -8.49
CA PHE A 458 8.77 -27.13 -8.33
C PHE A 458 8.38 -28.00 -7.13
N LYS A 459 8.02 -27.38 -6.00
CA LYS A 459 7.59 -28.08 -4.78
C LYS A 459 6.27 -27.49 -4.26
N PRO A 460 5.12 -27.96 -4.76
CA PRO A 460 3.80 -27.42 -4.42
C PRO A 460 3.44 -27.45 -2.94
N GLU A 461 4.02 -28.39 -2.20
CA GLU A 461 3.76 -28.67 -0.79
C GLU A 461 4.48 -27.73 0.19
N LEU A 462 5.29 -26.79 -0.31
CA LEU A 462 6.01 -25.85 0.54
C LEU A 462 5.04 -24.99 1.37
N THR A 463 5.21 -25.04 2.68
CA THR A 463 4.50 -24.17 3.63
C THR A 463 5.12 -22.78 3.70
N THR A 464 4.36 -21.80 4.20
CA THR A 464 4.84 -20.43 4.40
C THR A 464 6.15 -20.35 5.19
N ASN A 465 6.28 -21.14 6.26
CA ASN A 465 7.51 -21.17 7.07
C ASN A 465 8.71 -21.74 6.29
N GLN A 466 8.52 -22.82 5.54
CA GLN A 466 9.59 -23.43 4.72
C GLN A 466 10.04 -22.48 3.61
N VAL A 467 9.09 -21.82 2.93
CA VAL A 467 9.43 -20.81 1.92
C VAL A 467 10.19 -19.65 2.54
N TYR A 468 9.72 -19.10 3.66
CA TYR A 468 10.42 -18.02 4.35
C TYR A 468 11.84 -18.44 4.76
N GLU A 469 12.00 -19.66 5.29
CA GLU A 469 13.31 -20.19 5.67
C GLU A 469 14.25 -20.29 4.44
N ILE A 470 13.78 -20.83 3.32
CA ILE A 470 14.56 -20.90 2.07
C ILE A 470 15.00 -19.49 1.64
N LEU A 471 14.06 -18.55 1.54
CA LEU A 471 14.32 -17.18 1.11
C LEU A 471 15.22 -16.40 2.08
N SER A 472 15.08 -16.65 3.37
CA SER A 472 15.92 -16.05 4.40
C SER A 472 17.32 -16.66 4.42
N LEU A 473 17.48 -17.97 4.25
CA LEU A 473 18.80 -18.59 4.22
C LEU A 473 19.58 -18.18 2.97
N SER A 474 18.94 -18.16 1.80
CA SER A 474 19.55 -17.82 0.52
C SER A 474 19.69 -16.31 0.28
N GLY A 475 18.95 -15.50 1.03
CA GLY A 475 18.90 -14.05 0.83
C GLY A 475 20.23 -13.34 1.13
N GLN A 476 20.50 -12.29 0.36
CA GLN A 476 21.65 -11.41 0.53
C GLN A 476 21.45 -10.50 1.75
N THR A 477 22.46 -10.46 2.62
CA THR A 477 22.49 -9.55 3.78
C THR A 477 22.54 -8.10 3.30
N THR A 478 21.57 -7.30 3.72
CA THR A 478 21.53 -5.84 3.48
C THR A 478 22.41 -5.09 4.49
N SER A 479 22.58 -3.77 4.32
CA SER A 479 23.37 -2.96 5.25
C SER A 479 22.79 -2.93 6.68
N ARG A 480 21.47 -3.07 6.81
CA ARG A 480 20.74 -3.15 8.09
C ARG A 480 19.71 -4.28 8.04
N PRO A 481 20.12 -5.54 8.17
CA PRO A 481 19.24 -6.70 7.96
C PRO A 481 18.13 -6.79 9.00
N GLN A 482 18.33 -6.24 10.21
CA GLN A 482 17.28 -6.20 11.24
C GLN A 482 16.14 -5.25 10.89
N GLU A 483 16.41 -4.15 10.18
CA GLU A 483 15.40 -3.18 9.77
C GLU A 483 14.79 -3.52 8.40
N THR A 484 15.59 -4.10 7.52
CA THR A 484 15.24 -4.28 6.10
C THR A 484 14.81 -5.73 5.81
N GLY A 485 15.30 -6.70 6.57
CA GLY A 485 15.31 -8.10 6.15
C GLY A 485 16.44 -8.38 5.16
N LYS A 486 16.55 -9.65 4.76
CA LYS A 486 17.46 -10.07 3.69
C LYS A 486 16.84 -9.81 2.33
N LEU A 487 17.65 -9.36 1.39
CA LEU A 487 17.25 -9.18 -0.01
C LEU A 487 17.11 -10.56 -0.66
N VAL A 488 15.94 -10.86 -1.20
CA VAL A 488 15.69 -12.15 -1.85
C VAL A 488 16.64 -12.38 -3.03
N ARG A 489 17.10 -13.62 -3.18
CA ARG A 489 18.02 -14.07 -4.23
C ARG A 489 17.42 -15.29 -4.96
N PRO A 490 16.68 -15.08 -6.07
CA PRO A 490 16.04 -16.16 -6.82
C PRO A 490 16.96 -17.33 -7.19
N ASP A 491 18.18 -17.02 -7.62
CA ASP A 491 19.22 -17.98 -7.98
C ASP A 491 19.58 -18.90 -6.82
N GLU A 492 19.96 -18.31 -5.68
CA GLU A 492 20.36 -19.05 -4.48
C GLU A 492 19.18 -19.78 -3.84
N ALA A 493 17.97 -19.20 -3.89
CA ALA A 493 16.76 -19.82 -3.33
C ALA A 493 16.38 -21.10 -4.09
N LEU A 494 16.45 -21.07 -5.41
CA LEU A 494 16.12 -22.25 -6.22
C LEU A 494 17.22 -23.31 -6.14
N PHE A 495 18.50 -22.90 -6.07
CA PHE A 495 19.60 -23.81 -5.81
C PHE A 495 19.41 -24.55 -4.48
N LEU A 496 19.14 -23.81 -3.39
CA LEU A 496 18.86 -24.40 -2.08
C LEU A 496 17.66 -25.35 -2.11
N LEU A 497 16.61 -25.02 -2.87
CA LEU A 497 15.42 -25.85 -3.01
C LEU A 497 15.71 -27.20 -3.73
N LEU A 498 16.46 -27.17 -4.83
CA LEU A 498 16.62 -28.33 -5.73
C LEU A 498 17.87 -29.16 -5.44
N GLU A 499 18.95 -28.53 -4.99
CA GLU A 499 20.28 -29.16 -4.87
C GLU A 499 20.87 -29.07 -3.47
N GLY A 500 20.27 -28.29 -2.57
CA GLY A 500 20.77 -28.03 -1.21
C GLY A 500 20.47 -29.11 -0.16
N GLN A 501 20.24 -30.37 -0.55
CA GLN A 501 20.00 -31.49 0.38
C GLN A 501 21.24 -32.32 0.67
#